data_AF-A0A972IK29-F1
#
_entry.id   AF-A0A972IK29-F1
#
_cell.length_a   1.000
_cell.length_b   1.000
_cell.length_c   1.000
_cell.angle_alpha   90.00
_cell.angle_beta   90.00
_cell.angle_gamma   90.00
#
_symmetry.space_group_name_H-M   'P 1'
#
loop_
_entity.id
_entity.type
_entity.pdbx_description
1 polymer ?
#
loop_
_entity_poly.entity_id
_entity_poly.type
_entity_poly.pdbx_seq_one_letter_code
_entity_poly.pdbx_strand_id
1 'polypeptide(L)'
;MKYPEAKERIAAALSLRQNNVLDREPVLIVAGLVTDMREGEDPFLRMAVYDEDRDVLGVGMREERTADSGHETCFVEECPVFAHDRLSGVLNYLLVPVQARDSDQRKDTERWEAYVLHSESYEDLPRKSAGESKTPAMYISIPEPNDVAVWAYIYDRSGNTSDPVRLRNAMGRGRVEGEPF
;
A
#
# COMPACT_ATOMS: atom_id res chain seq x y z
N MET A 1 16.14 -11.57 13.85
CA MET A 1 14.95 -11.11 13.08
C MET A 1 14.36 -9.92 13.85
N LYS A 2 14.37 -8.71 13.26
CA LYS A 2 14.17 -7.42 13.96
C LYS A 2 12.70 -6.97 14.09
N TYR A 3 11.72 -7.79 13.71
CA TYR A 3 10.31 -7.38 13.58
C TYR A 3 9.37 -8.36 14.32
N PRO A 4 9.10 -8.15 15.62
CA PRO A 4 8.23 -9.04 16.39
C PRO A 4 6.77 -9.01 15.88
N GLU A 5 6.25 -7.84 15.54
CA GLU A 5 4.87 -7.68 15.06
C GLU A 5 4.60 -8.40 13.71
N ALA A 6 5.56 -8.36 12.77
CA ALA A 6 5.44 -9.09 11.51
C ALA A 6 5.40 -10.61 11.73
N LYS A 7 6.15 -11.12 12.73
CA LYS A 7 6.09 -12.54 13.09
C LYS A 7 4.74 -12.92 13.67
N GLU A 8 4.17 -12.07 14.51
CA GLU A 8 2.86 -12.30 15.11
C GLU A 8 1.77 -12.35 14.03
N ARG A 9 1.80 -11.41 13.08
CA ARG A 9 0.86 -11.39 11.94
C ARG A 9 1.00 -12.63 11.05
N ILE A 10 2.23 -13.04 10.71
CA ILE A 10 2.47 -14.28 9.95
C ILE A 10 1.98 -15.51 10.73
N ALA A 11 2.27 -15.58 12.03
CA ALA A 11 1.86 -16.70 12.87
C ALA A 11 0.33 -16.80 12.98
N ALA A 12 -0.36 -15.66 13.11
CA ALA A 12 -1.82 -15.59 13.11
C ALA A 12 -2.40 -16.13 11.80
N ALA A 13 -1.92 -15.64 10.65
CA ALA A 13 -2.37 -16.09 9.33
C ALA A 13 -2.12 -17.60 9.12
N LEU A 14 -0.95 -18.11 9.50
CA LEU A 14 -0.63 -19.54 9.38
C LEU A 14 -1.45 -20.43 10.33
N SER A 15 -1.88 -19.91 11.48
CA SER A 15 -2.67 -20.67 12.45
C SER A 15 -4.08 -20.97 11.93
N LEU A 16 -4.70 -20.05 11.20
CA LEU A 16 -6.03 -20.25 10.61
C LEU A 16 -6.02 -21.36 9.56
N ARG A 17 -5.00 -21.36 8.70
CA ARG A 17 -4.77 -22.39 7.69
C ARG A 17 -4.61 -23.79 8.29
N GLN A 18 -3.89 -23.92 9.41
CA GLN A 18 -3.71 -25.22 10.09
C GLN A 18 -5.02 -25.84 10.59
N ASN A 19 -6.05 -25.02 10.80
CA ASN A 19 -7.37 -25.45 11.25
C ASN A 19 -8.36 -25.68 10.09
N ASN A 20 -7.90 -25.67 8.83
CA ASN A 20 -8.74 -25.73 7.62
C ASN A 20 -9.85 -24.67 7.58
N VAL A 21 -9.64 -23.53 8.25
CA VAL A 21 -10.51 -22.36 8.14
C VAL A 21 -9.88 -21.48 7.07
N LEU A 22 -10.62 -21.25 5.98
CA LEU A 22 -10.22 -20.26 4.97
C LEU A 22 -10.33 -18.88 5.61
N ASP A 23 -9.20 -18.19 5.73
CA ASP A 23 -9.22 -16.77 6.12
C ASP A 23 -9.64 -15.96 4.89
N ARG A 24 -10.72 -15.19 5.05
CA ARG A 24 -11.23 -14.30 4.00
C ARG A 24 -10.72 -12.88 4.15
N GLU A 25 -10.04 -12.58 5.25
CA GLU A 25 -9.53 -11.25 5.49
C GLU A 25 -8.08 -11.18 4.99
N PRO A 26 -7.75 -10.18 4.15
CA PRO A 26 -6.38 -10.03 3.70
C PRO A 26 -5.52 -9.54 4.88
N VAL A 27 -4.28 -10.01 4.95
CA VAL A 27 -3.32 -9.65 6.01
C VAL A 27 -2.17 -8.85 5.43
N LEU A 28 -2.07 -7.59 5.83
CA LEU A 28 -0.87 -6.78 5.61
C LEU A 28 0.16 -7.11 6.70
N ILE A 29 1.26 -7.75 6.29
CA ILE A 29 2.32 -8.20 7.20
C ILE A 29 3.28 -7.06 7.52
N VAL A 30 3.68 -6.30 6.49
CA VAL A 30 4.61 -5.19 6.59
C VAL A 30 4.35 -4.19 5.48
N ALA A 31 4.56 -2.91 5.77
CA ALA A 31 4.51 -1.83 4.80
C ALA A 31 5.60 -0.78 5.09
N GLY A 32 6.19 -0.20 4.04
CA GLY A 32 7.21 0.84 4.17
C GLY A 32 7.47 1.59 2.88
N LEU A 33 7.96 2.82 3.01
CA LEU A 33 8.38 3.65 1.88
C LEU A 33 9.84 3.38 1.54
N VAL A 34 10.11 3.11 0.28
CA VAL A 34 11.45 2.85 -0.27
C VAL A 34 11.64 3.65 -1.56
N THR A 35 12.89 3.91 -1.92
CA THR A 35 13.26 4.46 -3.24
C THR A 35 13.89 3.34 -4.07
N ASP A 36 13.39 3.09 -5.28
CA ASP A 36 14.09 2.22 -6.23
C ASP A 36 14.97 3.06 -7.15
N MET A 37 16.27 3.09 -6.85
CA MET A 37 17.28 3.84 -7.62
C MET A 37 17.37 3.42 -9.10
N ARG A 38 16.74 2.31 -9.51
CA ARG A 38 16.66 1.88 -10.90
C ARG A 38 15.48 2.50 -11.65
N GLU A 39 14.42 2.86 -10.93
CA GLU A 39 13.17 3.37 -11.49
C GLU A 39 13.00 4.88 -11.30
N GLY A 40 13.75 5.51 -10.39
CA GLY A 40 13.79 6.97 -10.22
C GLY A 40 13.96 7.40 -8.77
N GLU A 41 13.77 8.70 -8.52
CA GLU A 41 13.72 9.26 -7.16
C GLU A 41 12.34 9.11 -6.51
N ASP A 42 11.32 8.76 -7.31
CA ASP A 42 9.95 8.62 -6.83
C ASP A 42 9.83 7.46 -5.84
N PRO A 43 9.09 7.65 -4.73
CA PRO A 43 8.93 6.63 -3.71
C PRO A 43 8.01 5.49 -4.18
N PHE A 44 8.26 4.32 -3.60
CA PHE A 44 7.40 3.15 -3.71
C PHE A 44 6.90 2.75 -2.32
N LEU A 45 5.63 2.40 -2.24
CA LEU A 45 5.08 1.66 -1.12
C LEU A 45 5.40 0.17 -1.32
N ARG A 46 6.32 -0.33 -0.49
CA ARG A 46 6.68 -1.75 -0.44
C ARG A 46 5.82 -2.46 0.60
N MET A 47 5.19 -3.56 0.22
CA MET A 47 4.32 -4.35 1.09
C MET A 47 4.62 -5.85 0.99
N ALA A 48 4.38 -6.57 2.08
CA ALA A 48 4.17 -8.02 2.03
C ALA A 48 2.74 -8.32 2.48
N VAL A 49 2.02 -9.06 1.64
CA VAL A 49 0.60 -9.30 1.77
C VAL A 49 0.33 -10.79 1.76
N TYR A 50 -0.44 -11.27 2.74
CA TYR A 50 -0.98 -12.62 2.75
C TYR A 50 -2.49 -12.57 2.50
N ASP A 51 -2.97 -13.36 1.53
CA ASP A 51 -4.37 -13.37 1.12
C ASP A 51 -4.72 -14.74 0.52
N GLU A 52 -5.66 -15.49 1.10
CA GLU A 52 -5.87 -16.91 0.72
C GLU A 52 -6.69 -17.09 -0.55
N ASP A 53 -7.69 -16.25 -0.77
CA ASP A 53 -8.59 -16.24 -1.93
C ASP A 53 -8.10 -15.35 -3.09
N ARG A 54 -7.05 -14.53 -2.84
CA ARG A 54 -6.27 -13.80 -3.85
C ARG A 54 -7.08 -12.72 -4.56
N ASP A 55 -7.95 -12.06 -3.83
CA ASP A 55 -8.86 -11.06 -4.35
C ASP A 55 -8.61 -9.64 -3.81
N VAL A 56 -7.42 -9.39 -3.22
CA VAL A 56 -6.96 -8.02 -2.86
C VAL A 56 -7.21 -7.03 -3.99
N LEU A 57 -7.94 -5.95 -3.68
CA LEU A 57 -8.38 -4.93 -4.62
C LEU A 57 -7.51 -3.68 -4.57
N GLY A 58 -7.08 -3.28 -3.38
CA GLY A 58 -6.46 -1.98 -3.23
C GLY A 58 -5.72 -1.78 -1.92
N VAL A 59 -5.26 -0.54 -1.78
CA VAL A 59 -4.53 -0.04 -0.62
C VAL A 59 -5.32 1.12 -0.04
N GLY A 60 -5.56 1.05 1.25
CA GLY A 60 -6.05 2.15 2.05
C GLY A 60 -4.91 2.82 2.79
N MET A 61 -4.99 4.13 2.90
CA MET A 61 -3.99 5.00 3.52
C MET A 61 -4.68 5.84 4.58
N ARG A 62 -4.13 5.84 5.80
CA ARG A 62 -4.52 6.76 6.87
C ARG A 62 -3.31 7.62 7.22
N GLU A 63 -3.50 8.94 7.21
CA GLU A 63 -2.46 9.91 7.57
C GLU A 63 -2.99 10.78 8.70
N GLU A 64 -2.21 10.87 9.77
CA GLU A 64 -2.45 11.79 10.87
C GLU A 64 -1.31 12.80 10.88
N ARG A 65 -1.67 14.09 10.83
CA ARG A 65 -0.71 15.19 10.91
C ARG A 65 -0.99 16.02 12.15
N THR A 66 0.07 16.39 12.85
CA THR A 66 0.00 17.26 14.01
C THR A 66 0.42 18.66 13.59
N ALA A 67 -0.53 19.57 13.41
CA ALA A 67 -0.19 20.96 13.10
C ALA A 67 0.50 21.62 14.31
N ASP A 68 1.36 22.62 14.06
CA ASP A 68 1.98 23.47 15.09
C ASP A 68 0.99 24.11 16.07
N SER A 69 -0.28 24.24 15.64
CA SER A 69 -1.40 24.74 16.45
C SER A 69 -1.99 23.70 17.42
N GLY A 70 -1.51 22.45 17.40
CA GLY A 70 -2.06 21.32 18.13
C GLY A 70 -3.30 20.69 17.48
N HIS A 71 -3.71 21.15 16.30
CA HIS A 71 -4.79 20.52 15.53
C HIS A 71 -4.31 19.26 14.81
N GLU A 72 -4.98 18.14 15.08
CA GLU A 72 -4.77 16.89 14.36
C GLU A 72 -5.68 16.83 13.13
N THR A 73 -5.08 16.64 11.94
CA THR A 73 -5.84 16.34 10.72
C THR A 73 -5.67 14.87 10.37
N CYS A 74 -6.79 14.19 10.14
CA CYS A 74 -6.82 12.80 9.69
C CYS A 74 -7.31 12.71 8.24
N PHE A 75 -6.53 12.09 7.38
CA PHE A 75 -6.87 11.79 6.00
C PHE A 75 -6.98 10.29 5.81
N VAL A 76 -8.07 9.83 5.19
CA VAL A 76 -8.23 8.44 4.79
C VAL A 76 -8.53 8.41 3.29
N GLU A 77 -7.76 7.64 2.54
CA GLU A 77 -7.95 7.44 1.10
C GLU A 77 -7.73 5.98 0.72
N GLU A 78 -8.67 5.41 -0.02
CA GLU A 78 -8.57 4.07 -0.60
C GLU A 78 -8.33 4.17 -2.10
N CYS A 79 -7.35 3.42 -2.59
CA CYS A 79 -6.96 3.38 -3.99
C CYS A 79 -7.02 1.93 -4.49
N PRO A 80 -7.88 1.58 -5.46
CA PRO A 80 -8.02 0.23 -5.99
C PRO A 80 -6.86 -0.11 -6.95
N VAL A 81 -5.63 -0.01 -6.47
CA VAL A 81 -4.39 -0.13 -7.28
C VAL A 81 -4.25 -1.48 -7.99
N PHE A 82 -4.97 -2.51 -7.54
CA PHE A 82 -4.95 -3.87 -8.09
C PHE A 82 -6.26 -4.22 -8.81
N ALA A 83 -7.03 -3.22 -9.27
CA ALA A 83 -8.30 -3.47 -9.97
C ALA A 83 -8.12 -4.40 -11.19
N HIS A 84 -7.00 -4.25 -11.90
CA HIS A 84 -6.65 -5.02 -13.10
C HIS A 84 -5.65 -6.14 -12.87
N ASP A 85 -5.15 -6.29 -11.65
CA ASP A 85 -4.17 -7.32 -11.30
C ASP A 85 -4.85 -8.53 -10.65
N ARG A 86 -4.36 -9.72 -10.97
CA ARG A 86 -4.66 -10.94 -10.22
C ARG A 86 -3.39 -11.41 -9.56
N LEU A 87 -3.32 -11.27 -8.24
CA LEU A 87 -2.18 -11.72 -7.46
C LEU A 87 -2.05 -13.25 -7.57
N SER A 88 -0.88 -13.73 -7.97
CA SER A 88 -0.70 -15.11 -8.41
C SER A 88 -0.50 -16.11 -7.26
N GLY A 89 -0.11 -15.64 -6.08
CA GLY A 89 0.11 -16.45 -4.89
C GLY A 89 -0.69 -15.98 -3.68
N VAL A 90 -0.66 -16.78 -2.61
CA VAL A 90 -1.25 -16.38 -1.31
C VAL A 90 -0.34 -15.45 -0.52
N LEU A 91 0.96 -15.40 -0.83
CA LEU A 91 1.92 -14.45 -0.26
C LEU A 91 2.52 -13.65 -1.41
N ASN A 92 2.34 -12.34 -1.39
CA ASN A 92 2.79 -11.42 -2.44
C ASN A 92 3.68 -10.34 -1.84
N TYR A 93 4.78 -10.04 -2.54
CA TYR A 93 5.63 -8.88 -2.26
C TYR A 93 5.34 -7.83 -3.32
N LEU A 94 4.76 -6.71 -2.91
CA LEU A 94 4.21 -5.71 -3.81
C LEU A 94 5.05 -4.44 -3.71
N LEU A 95 5.24 -3.79 -4.86
CA LEU A 95 5.79 -2.45 -4.98
C LEU A 95 4.75 -1.61 -5.72
N VAL A 96 4.18 -0.64 -5.02
CA VAL A 96 3.19 0.27 -5.58
C VAL A 96 3.84 1.64 -5.73
N PRO A 97 3.92 2.21 -6.95
CA PRO A 97 4.45 3.55 -7.13
C PRO A 97 3.55 4.56 -6.43
N VAL A 98 4.15 5.51 -5.72
CA VAL A 98 3.44 6.53 -4.96
C VAL A 98 4.04 7.90 -5.23
N GLN A 99 3.22 8.94 -5.10
CA GLN A 99 3.67 10.33 -5.18
C GLN A 99 3.67 10.93 -3.79
N ALA A 100 4.77 11.62 -3.43
CA ALA A 100 4.81 12.38 -2.19
C ALA A 100 3.67 13.41 -2.20
N ARG A 101 2.86 13.40 -1.14
CA ARG A 101 1.73 14.31 -0.99
C ARG A 101 2.25 15.70 -0.63
N ASP A 102 1.94 16.68 -1.47
CA ASP A 102 2.13 18.09 -1.13
C ASP A 102 0.84 18.65 -0.51
N SER A 103 0.97 19.35 0.63
CA SER A 103 -0.16 19.97 1.34
C SER A 103 -1.37 19.01 1.50
N ASP A 104 -2.54 19.42 1.02
CA ASP A 104 -3.86 18.79 1.09
C ASP A 104 -4.25 18.07 -0.20
N GLN A 105 -3.28 17.84 -1.10
CA GLN A 105 -3.50 17.15 -2.37
C GLN A 105 -4.23 15.83 -2.16
N ARG A 106 -5.21 15.53 -3.03
CA ARG A 106 -6.07 14.33 -2.95
C ARG A 106 -6.01 13.51 -4.22
N LYS A 107 -6.45 12.26 -4.12
CA LYS A 107 -6.62 11.41 -5.29
C LYS A 107 -7.61 12.05 -6.28
N ASP A 108 -7.33 11.88 -7.57
CA ASP A 108 -8.25 12.24 -8.65
C ASP A 108 -9.34 11.17 -8.75
N THR A 109 -10.53 11.46 -8.22
CA THR A 109 -11.61 10.48 -8.11
C THR A 109 -12.13 10.05 -9.49
N GLU A 110 -12.31 10.99 -10.41
CA GLU A 110 -12.78 10.68 -11.77
C GLU A 110 -11.79 9.78 -12.51
N ARG A 111 -10.49 10.04 -12.35
CA ARG A 111 -9.45 9.19 -12.95
C ARG A 111 -9.41 7.79 -12.34
N TRP A 112 -9.61 7.66 -11.03
CA TRP A 112 -9.71 6.36 -10.35
C TRP A 112 -10.97 5.58 -10.76
N GLU A 113 -12.11 6.25 -10.91
CA GLU A 113 -13.35 5.62 -11.42
C GLU A 113 -13.17 5.13 -12.86
N ALA A 114 -12.60 5.98 -13.73
CA ALA A 114 -12.28 5.59 -15.10
C ALA A 114 -11.32 4.39 -15.12
N TYR A 115 -10.29 4.40 -14.27
CA TYR A 115 -9.36 3.29 -14.11
C TYR A 115 -10.09 1.99 -13.78
N VAL A 116 -10.97 1.97 -12.77
CA VAL A 116 -11.69 0.76 -12.36
C VAL A 116 -12.66 0.27 -13.45
N LEU A 117 -13.36 1.18 -14.13
CA LEU A 117 -14.38 0.83 -15.13
C LEU A 117 -13.80 0.23 -16.43
N HIS A 118 -12.52 0.46 -16.75
CA HIS A 118 -11.88 -0.08 -17.96
C HIS A 118 -11.41 -1.52 -17.76
N SER A 119 -12.33 -2.42 -17.40
CA SER A 119 -12.05 -3.81 -17.08
C SER A 119 -11.59 -4.67 -18.27
N GLU A 120 -11.69 -4.17 -19.50
CA GLU A 120 -11.45 -4.98 -20.71
C GLU A 120 -10.04 -4.85 -21.28
N SER A 121 -9.27 -3.83 -20.89
CA SER A 121 -7.87 -3.67 -21.32
C SER A 121 -7.19 -2.55 -20.54
N TYR A 122 -6.38 -2.91 -19.54
CA TYR A 122 -5.37 -2.00 -18.98
C TYR A 122 -4.48 -1.41 -20.10
N GLU A 123 -4.40 -2.08 -21.25
CA GLU A 123 -3.65 -1.57 -22.39
C GLU A 123 -4.25 -0.33 -23.06
N ASP A 124 -5.57 -0.13 -22.94
CA ASP A 124 -6.29 0.96 -23.62
C ASP A 124 -6.55 2.18 -22.72
N LEU A 125 -6.12 2.13 -21.46
CA LEU A 125 -6.28 3.25 -20.53
C LEU A 125 -5.50 4.49 -20.99
N PRO A 126 -6.16 5.67 -21.05
CA PRO A 126 -5.50 6.90 -21.46
C PRO A 126 -4.42 7.29 -20.45
N ARG A 127 -3.21 7.56 -20.95
CA ARG A 127 -2.14 8.17 -20.15
C ARG A 127 -2.36 9.68 -20.09
N LYS A 128 -2.03 10.29 -18.95
CA LYS A 128 -2.03 11.76 -18.81
C LYS A 128 -0.94 12.40 -19.67
N SER A 129 0.21 11.74 -19.83
CA SER A 129 1.28 12.15 -20.73
C SER A 129 2.07 10.96 -21.26
N ALA A 130 2.87 11.16 -22.32
CA ALA A 130 3.69 10.11 -22.89
C ALA A 130 4.76 9.66 -21.88
N GLY A 131 4.71 8.39 -21.46
CA GLY A 131 5.64 7.82 -20.48
C GLY A 131 5.09 7.72 -19.05
N GLU A 132 3.94 8.34 -18.75
CA GLU A 132 3.30 8.19 -17.44
C GLU A 132 2.62 6.82 -17.25
N SER A 133 2.61 6.36 -16.00
CA SER A 133 1.87 5.17 -15.58
C SER A 133 0.36 5.32 -15.88
N LYS A 134 -0.28 4.19 -16.24
CA LYS A 134 -1.73 4.12 -16.46
C LYS A 134 -2.49 4.05 -15.14
N THR A 135 -1.87 3.46 -14.10
CA THR A 135 -2.39 3.51 -12.75
C THR A 135 -2.40 4.97 -12.26
N PRO A 136 -3.54 5.50 -11.80
CA PRO A 136 -3.61 6.86 -11.29
C PRO A 136 -2.69 7.04 -10.07
N ALA A 137 -2.28 8.28 -9.82
CA ALA A 137 -1.38 8.58 -8.71
C ALA A 137 -2.04 8.24 -7.37
N MET A 138 -1.32 7.49 -6.55
CA MET A 138 -1.60 7.33 -5.13
C MET A 138 -0.70 8.30 -4.37
N TYR A 139 -1.32 9.26 -3.67
CA TYR A 139 -0.61 10.24 -2.86
C TYR A 139 -0.37 9.72 -1.46
N ILE A 140 0.80 10.03 -0.92
CA ILE A 140 1.20 9.59 0.41
C ILE A 140 2.07 10.65 1.07
N SER A 141 1.76 11.03 2.30
CA SER A 141 2.70 11.85 3.08
C SER A 141 3.93 11.03 3.46
N ILE A 142 5.11 11.66 3.44
CA ILE A 142 6.32 11.03 3.95
C ILE A 142 6.24 11.00 5.48
N PRO A 143 6.34 9.82 6.14
CA PRO A 143 6.30 9.75 7.59
C PRO A 143 7.46 10.53 8.20
N GLU A 144 7.13 11.47 9.10
CA GLU A 144 8.07 12.30 9.84
C GLU A 144 7.84 12.13 11.34
N PRO A 145 8.89 11.81 12.14
CA PRO A 145 8.73 11.62 13.57
C PRO A 145 8.09 12.84 14.25
N ASN A 146 6.99 12.61 14.97
CA ASN A 146 6.21 13.61 15.73
C ASN A 146 5.41 14.62 14.91
N ASP A 147 5.47 14.57 13.58
CA ASP A 147 4.70 15.46 12.70
C ASP A 147 3.65 14.66 11.92
N VAL A 148 4.11 13.67 11.16
CA VAL A 148 3.26 12.89 10.26
C VAL A 148 3.37 11.40 10.58
N ALA A 149 2.26 10.83 11.03
CA ALA A 149 2.11 9.39 11.17
C ALA A 149 1.25 8.85 10.03
N VAL A 150 1.74 7.79 9.38
CA VAL A 150 1.06 7.18 8.23
C VAL A 150 0.90 5.70 8.46
N TRP A 151 -0.27 5.18 8.14
CA TRP A 151 -0.60 3.77 8.15
C TRP A 151 -1.14 3.36 6.79
N ALA A 152 -0.78 2.15 6.37
CA ALA A 152 -1.40 1.50 5.22
C ALA A 152 -2.21 0.29 5.70
N TYR A 153 -3.27 -0.01 4.99
CA TYR A 153 -3.99 -1.28 5.06
C TYR A 153 -4.30 -1.72 3.63
N ILE A 154 -4.62 -2.99 3.47
CA ILE A 154 -5.14 -3.52 2.20
C ILE A 154 -6.60 -3.88 2.37
N TYR A 155 -7.32 -3.86 1.26
CA TYR A 155 -8.71 -4.29 1.22
C TYR A 155 -8.97 -5.12 -0.02
N ASP A 156 -9.91 -6.05 0.10
CA ASP A 156 -10.26 -6.99 -0.96
C ASP A 156 -11.52 -6.56 -1.73
N ARG A 157 -11.96 -7.41 -2.67
CA ARG A 157 -13.17 -7.18 -3.49
C ARG A 157 -14.46 -7.41 -2.72
N SER A 158 -14.40 -8.12 -1.60
CA SER A 158 -15.51 -8.36 -0.69
C SER A 158 -15.69 -7.23 0.34
N GLY A 159 -14.74 -6.30 0.42
CA GLY A 159 -14.72 -5.19 1.35
C GLY A 159 -14.10 -5.52 2.70
N ASN A 160 -13.41 -6.67 2.86
CA ASN A 160 -12.65 -6.94 4.07
C ASN A 160 -11.36 -6.13 4.05
N THR A 161 -10.88 -5.76 5.25
CA THR A 161 -9.72 -4.88 5.42
C THR A 161 -8.73 -5.50 6.40
N SER A 162 -7.44 -5.43 6.08
CA SER A 162 -6.39 -5.82 7.04
C SER A 162 -6.28 -4.85 8.20
N ASP A 163 -5.78 -5.30 9.34
CA ASP A 163 -5.27 -4.40 10.38
C ASP A 163 -4.19 -3.45 9.81
N PRO A 164 -4.29 -2.14 10.05
CA PRO A 164 -3.34 -1.17 9.50
C PRO A 164 -1.93 -1.40 10.04
N VAL A 165 -0.94 -1.19 9.17
CA VAL A 165 0.49 -1.23 9.50
C VAL A 165 1.05 0.19 9.38
N ARG A 166 1.71 0.65 10.44
CA ARG A 166 2.38 1.96 10.43
C ARG A 166 3.56 1.93 9.48
N LEU A 167 3.58 2.88 8.55
CA LEU A 167 4.63 3.00 7.55
C LEU A 167 5.94 3.45 8.18
N ARG A 168 7.01 2.84 7.68
CA ARG A 168 8.38 3.22 7.99
C ARG A 168 8.97 3.93 6.79
N ASN A 169 9.63 5.06 7.02
CA ASN A 169 10.43 5.72 6.01
C ASN A 169 11.80 5.01 5.93
N ALA A 170 12.02 4.22 4.88
CA ALA A 170 13.28 3.56 4.58
C ALA A 170 13.96 4.14 3.32
N MET A 171 13.48 5.30 2.84
CA MET A 171 14.07 6.02 1.71
C MET A 171 15.48 6.52 2.08
N GLY A 172 16.40 6.53 1.12
CA GLY A 172 17.78 7.02 1.32
C GLY A 172 18.71 6.10 2.10
N ARG A 173 18.23 4.98 2.66
CA ARG A 173 19.10 3.90 3.16
C ARG A 173 19.49 3.01 2.00
N GLY A 174 20.67 3.26 1.40
CA GLY A 174 21.28 2.29 0.48
C GLY A 174 21.27 0.90 1.11
N ARG A 175 21.04 -0.15 0.30
CA ARG A 175 20.91 -1.56 0.73
C ARG A 175 21.80 -1.84 1.94
N VAL A 176 21.20 -1.94 3.12
CA VAL A 176 21.91 -2.41 4.30
C VAL A 176 22.04 -3.92 4.11
N GLU A 177 23.22 -4.37 3.69
CA GLU A 177 23.56 -5.79 3.70
C GLU A 177 23.26 -6.37 5.09
N GLY A 178 22.48 -7.44 5.13
CA GLY A 178 22.13 -8.13 6.38
C GLY A 178 20.82 -7.72 7.04
N GLU A 179 19.95 -6.93 6.39
CA GLU A 179 18.53 -6.88 6.75
C GLU A 179 17.77 -8.02 6.04
N PRO A 180 17.40 -9.11 6.75
CA PRO A 180 16.44 -10.04 6.19
C PRO A 180 15.06 -9.38 6.22
N PHE A 181 14.48 -9.34 5.01
CA PHE A 181 13.06 -9.36 4.63
C PHE A 181 12.05 -8.92 5.69
#